data_AF-A0A811Q2E9-F1
#
_entry.id   AF-A0A811Q2E9-F1
#
_cell.length_a   1.000
_cell.length_b   1.000
_cell.length_c   1.000
_cell.angle_alpha   90.00
_cell.angle_beta   90.00
_cell.angle_gamma   90.00
#
_symmetry.space_group_name_H-M   'P 1'
#
loop_
_entity.id
_entity.type
_entity.pdbx_description
1 polymer ?
#
loop_
_entity_poly.entity_id
_entity_poly.type
_entity_poly.pdbx_seq_one_letter_code
_entity_poly.pdbx_strand_id
1 'polypeptide(L)'
;MENDCDYQVLQVVVFVSGSRRVLATSARIGGRRRKLPVDLAEGNLKALSLQGLGQGVDMQLGLAIENPKATLAVKRRLACEMIKCWKHVKDSIPELPLSDGWGRKHALFVKWRYVEAKAVAYYFHGLILDEGETEKSQETAIAALQSSEEFINESKRAYEAFHTAPPTSRSPSAFGTTKYLLDMIPKDAKSKFQSYQDLNTQKGALNIGVSKITATPPPLPDFPLALNPEDYELPHSDPLQKGANHG
;
A
#
# COMPACT_ATOMS: atom_id res chain seq x y z
N MET A 1 -25.63 7.60 4.32
CA MET A 1 -25.77 6.54 3.30
C MET A 1 -24.45 6.20 2.63
N GLU A 2 -23.60 7.17 2.25
CA GLU A 2 -22.29 6.89 1.63
C GLU A 2 -21.30 6.19 2.60
N ASN A 3 -21.26 6.64 3.87
CA ASN A 3 -20.40 6.02 4.89
C ASN A 3 -20.72 4.53 5.20
N ASP A 4 -21.97 4.08 5.10
CA ASP A 4 -22.34 2.69 5.42
C ASP A 4 -21.80 1.69 4.39
N CYS A 5 -21.79 2.07 3.11
CA CYS A 5 -21.19 1.25 2.05
C CYS A 5 -19.69 1.06 2.28
N ASP A 6 -19.00 2.11 2.73
CA ASP A 6 -17.57 2.05 2.97
C ASP A 6 -17.23 1.13 4.16
N TYR A 7 -17.97 1.21 5.26
CA TYR A 7 -17.78 0.29 6.39
C TYR A 7 -18.07 -1.17 6.00
N GLN A 8 -19.09 -1.42 5.16
CA GLN A 8 -19.38 -2.76 4.67
C GLN A 8 -18.28 -3.32 3.76
N VAL A 9 -17.70 -2.49 2.88
CA VAL A 9 -16.57 -2.90 2.04
C VAL A 9 -15.33 -3.21 2.89
N LEU A 10 -15.05 -2.41 3.91
CA LEU A 10 -13.97 -2.68 4.85
C LEU A 10 -14.16 -4.02 5.58
N GLN A 11 -15.37 -4.30 6.06
CA GLN A 11 -15.70 -5.58 6.70
C GLN A 11 -15.52 -6.77 5.73
N VAL A 12 -16.00 -6.66 4.49
CA VAL A 12 -15.83 -7.71 3.47
C VAL A 12 -14.34 -7.97 3.19
N VAL A 13 -13.53 -6.91 3.10
CA VAL A 13 -12.08 -7.02 2.83
C VAL A 13 -11.36 -7.71 3.98
N VAL A 14 -11.69 -7.37 5.24
CA VAL A 14 -11.10 -8.00 6.43
C VAL A 14 -11.54 -9.47 6.56
N PHE A 15 -12.81 -9.77 6.30
CA PHE A 15 -13.35 -11.13 6.33
C PHE A 15 -12.72 -12.04 5.27
N VAL A 16 -12.55 -11.54 4.03
CA VAL A 16 -11.87 -12.29 2.95
C VAL A 16 -10.39 -12.52 3.29
N SER A 17 -9.74 -11.56 3.96
CA SER A 17 -8.36 -11.72 4.46
C SER A 17 -8.24 -12.86 5.47
N GLY A 18 -9.17 -12.93 6.43
CA GLY A 18 -9.28 -14.00 7.43
C GLY A 18 -9.51 -15.38 6.81
N SER A 19 -10.47 -15.49 5.89
CA SER A 19 -10.79 -16.75 5.18
C SER A 19 -9.57 -17.32 4.42
N ARG A 20 -8.80 -16.44 3.76
CA ARG A 20 -7.57 -16.83 3.03
C ARG A 20 -6.44 -17.26 3.97
N ARG A 21 -6.35 -16.67 5.17
CA ARG A 21 -5.37 -17.07 6.20
C ARG A 21 -5.61 -18.50 6.67
N VAL A 22 -6.87 -18.89 6.86
CA VAL A 22 -7.24 -20.26 7.27
C VAL A 22 -6.91 -21.29 6.20
N LEU A 23 -7.16 -20.96 4.93
CA LEU A 23 -6.74 -21.79 3.80
C LEU A 23 -5.21 -21.99 3.76
N ALA A 24 -4.44 -20.91 3.95
CA ALA A 24 -2.98 -20.99 4.00
C ALA A 24 -2.47 -21.86 5.17
N THR A 25 -3.11 -21.74 6.35
CA THR A 25 -2.74 -22.50 7.55
C THR A 25 -3.14 -23.97 7.43
N SER A 26 -4.32 -24.25 6.88
CA SER A 26 -4.81 -25.62 6.64
C SER A 26 -3.96 -26.36 5.61
N ALA A 27 -3.43 -25.66 4.60
CA ALA A 27 -2.47 -26.20 3.65
C ALA A 27 -1.15 -26.63 4.32
N ARG A 28 -0.77 -26.05 5.47
CA ARG A 28 0.39 -26.50 6.26
C ARG A 28 0.13 -27.79 7.05
N ILE A 29 -1.09 -27.98 7.55
CA ILE A 29 -1.43 -29.06 8.50
C ILE A 29 -1.82 -30.35 7.75
N GLY A 30 -2.42 -30.24 6.56
CA GLY A 30 -2.79 -31.37 5.72
C GLY A 30 -1.60 -32.00 4.98
N GLY A 31 -0.79 -32.82 5.68
CA GLY A 31 0.45 -33.46 5.20
C GLY A 31 0.39 -34.37 3.95
N ARG A 32 -0.58 -34.24 3.04
CA ARG A 32 -0.45 -34.80 1.68
C ARG A 32 0.20 -33.76 0.79
N ARG A 33 1.52 -33.85 0.61
CA ARG A 33 2.30 -33.16 -0.43
C ARG A 33 1.86 -33.59 -1.84
N ARG A 34 0.61 -33.37 -2.21
CA ARG A 34 0.29 -33.17 -3.63
C ARG A 34 0.87 -31.80 -3.97
N LYS A 35 1.74 -31.71 -4.99
CA LYS A 35 2.25 -30.43 -5.48
C LYS A 35 1.03 -29.55 -5.77
N LEU A 36 0.73 -28.60 -4.88
CA LEU A 36 -0.31 -27.63 -5.13
C LEU A 36 0.05 -26.88 -6.42
N PRO A 37 -0.92 -26.52 -7.26
CA PRO A 37 -0.68 -25.61 -8.37
C PRO A 37 0.12 -24.40 -7.89
N VAL A 38 0.97 -23.83 -8.74
CA VAL A 38 1.83 -22.70 -8.39
C VAL A 38 1.05 -21.52 -7.80
N ASP A 39 -0.20 -21.31 -8.24
CA ASP A 39 -1.09 -20.28 -7.73
C ASP A 39 -1.57 -20.50 -6.29
N LEU A 40 -1.55 -21.76 -5.82
CA LEU A 40 -1.89 -22.17 -4.45
C LEU A 40 -0.63 -22.43 -3.60
N ALA A 41 0.55 -22.03 -4.07
CA ALA A 41 1.75 -22.04 -3.25
C ALA A 41 1.51 -21.19 -1.99
N GLU A 42 2.06 -21.64 -0.86
CA GLU A 42 1.82 -21.03 0.46
C GLU A 42 2.12 -19.52 0.48
N GLY A 43 3.21 -19.09 -0.16
CA GLY A 43 3.57 -17.68 -0.28
C GLY A 43 2.51 -16.84 -1.01
N ASN A 44 1.89 -17.40 -2.06
CA ASN A 44 0.82 -16.73 -2.80
C ASN A 44 -0.46 -16.60 -1.95
N LEU A 45 -0.85 -17.65 -1.22
CA LEU A 45 -2.00 -17.59 -0.32
C LEU A 45 -1.78 -16.60 0.83
N LYS A 46 -0.57 -16.57 1.40
CA LYS A 46 -0.17 -15.59 2.43
C LYS A 46 -0.22 -14.17 1.88
N ALA A 47 0.34 -13.93 0.70
CA ALA A 47 0.31 -12.63 0.05
C ALA A 47 -1.14 -12.17 -0.24
N LEU A 48 -2.01 -13.06 -0.73
CA LEU A 48 -3.42 -12.77 -0.99
C LEU A 48 -4.24 -12.50 0.28
N SER A 49 -3.90 -13.12 1.41
CA SER A 49 -4.50 -12.80 2.71
C SER A 49 -4.06 -11.42 3.17
N LEU A 50 -2.76 -11.12 3.15
CA LEU A 50 -2.21 -9.83 3.53
C LEU A 50 -2.63 -8.69 2.59
N GLN A 51 -2.93 -8.98 1.32
CA GLN A 51 -3.44 -8.00 0.37
C GLN A 51 -4.73 -7.34 0.88
N GLY A 52 -5.66 -8.12 1.44
CA GLY A 52 -6.90 -7.57 1.98
C GLY A 52 -6.63 -6.56 3.10
N LEU A 53 -5.68 -6.87 3.98
CA LEU A 53 -5.24 -5.95 5.03
C LEU A 53 -4.68 -4.64 4.45
N GLY A 54 -3.84 -4.73 3.41
CA GLY A 54 -3.30 -3.56 2.70
C GLY A 54 -4.39 -2.70 2.05
N GLN A 55 -5.44 -3.32 1.51
CA GLN A 55 -6.60 -2.61 0.95
C GLN A 55 -7.45 -1.95 2.03
N GLY A 56 -7.61 -2.58 3.20
CA GLY A 56 -8.34 -1.99 4.32
C GLY A 56 -7.65 -0.74 4.88
N VAL A 57 -6.32 -0.74 5.02
CA VAL A 57 -5.57 0.46 5.44
C VAL A 57 -5.66 1.58 4.41
N ASP A 58 -5.54 1.24 3.12
CA ASP A 58 -5.69 2.20 2.02
C ASP A 58 -7.05 2.89 2.03
N MET A 59 -8.11 2.13 2.33
CA MET A 59 -9.45 2.67 2.47
C MET A 59 -9.58 3.61 3.69
N GLN A 60 -9.04 3.22 4.85
CA GLN A 60 -9.00 4.11 6.03
C GLN A 60 -8.24 5.41 5.73
N LEU A 61 -7.17 5.33 4.94
CA LEU A 61 -6.40 6.48 4.50
C LEU A 61 -7.21 7.37 3.54
N GLY A 62 -7.93 6.79 2.58
CA GLY A 62 -8.85 7.52 1.69
C GLY A 62 -9.90 8.31 2.48
N LEU A 63 -10.56 7.66 3.44
CA LEU A 63 -11.53 8.29 4.34
C LEU A 63 -10.89 9.41 5.19
N ALA A 64 -9.67 9.20 5.69
CA ALA A 64 -8.95 10.22 6.43
C ALA A 64 -8.59 11.41 5.53
N ILE A 65 -8.20 11.20 4.28
CA ILE A 65 -7.88 12.27 3.33
C ILE A 65 -9.09 13.18 3.10
N GLU A 66 -10.27 12.59 2.88
CA GLU A 66 -11.52 13.29 2.61
C GLU A 66 -12.12 13.95 3.86
N ASN A 67 -11.74 13.49 5.06
CA ASN A 67 -12.20 14.06 6.31
C ASN A 67 -11.39 15.32 6.70
N PRO A 68 -12.01 16.52 6.75
CA PRO A 68 -11.32 17.75 7.12
C PRO A 68 -10.86 17.77 8.59
N LYS A 69 -11.45 16.92 9.45
CA LYS A 69 -11.05 16.80 10.87
C LYS A 69 -9.85 15.89 11.07
N ALA A 70 -9.45 15.10 10.08
CA ALA A 70 -8.30 14.21 10.19
C ALA A 70 -7.00 15.01 10.05
N THR A 71 -6.16 14.98 11.08
CA THR A 71 -4.88 15.69 11.10
C THR A 71 -3.87 15.06 10.13
N LEU A 72 -2.86 15.83 9.72
CA LEU A 72 -1.75 15.31 8.92
C LEU A 72 -1.05 14.13 9.60
N ALA A 73 -0.94 14.15 10.94
CA ALA A 73 -0.35 13.07 11.71
C ALA A 73 -1.12 11.75 11.56
N VAL A 74 -2.47 11.79 11.53
CA VAL A 74 -3.31 10.61 11.28
C VAL A 74 -3.10 10.08 9.86
N LYS A 75 -3.09 10.96 8.86
CA LYS A 75 -2.88 10.59 7.45
C LYS A 75 -1.49 9.95 7.25
N ARG A 76 -0.44 10.55 7.84
CA ARG A 76 0.93 9.98 7.83
C ARG A 76 0.98 8.62 8.49
N ARG A 77 0.32 8.44 9.65
CA ARG A 77 0.29 7.17 10.37
C ARG A 77 -0.29 6.05 9.48
N LEU A 78 -1.48 6.28 8.93
CA LEU A 78 -2.16 5.32 8.05
C LEU A 78 -1.32 5.01 6.80
N ALA A 79 -0.68 6.00 6.20
CA ALA A 79 0.23 5.78 5.06
C ALA A 79 1.46 4.93 5.43
N CYS A 80 2.05 5.13 6.62
CA CYS A 80 3.15 4.31 7.11
C CYS A 80 2.70 2.87 7.43
N GLU A 81 1.52 2.69 8.01
CA GLU A 81 0.89 1.38 8.20
C GLU A 81 0.67 0.67 6.85
N MET A 82 0.24 1.40 5.82
CA MET A 82 0.04 0.89 4.46
C MET A 82 1.36 0.38 3.85
N ILE A 83 2.49 1.10 4.05
CA ILE A 83 3.83 0.64 3.63
C ILE A 83 4.15 -0.71 4.28
N LYS A 84 3.93 -0.86 5.59
CA LYS A 84 4.20 -2.10 6.32
C LYS A 84 3.40 -3.26 5.76
N CYS A 85 2.10 -3.07 5.54
CA CYS A 85 1.22 -4.07 4.95
C CYS A 85 1.74 -4.54 3.58
N TRP A 86 1.96 -3.61 2.64
CA TRP A 86 2.38 -3.97 1.29
C TRP A 86 3.81 -4.51 1.23
N LYS A 87 4.69 -4.10 2.15
CA LYS A 87 6.00 -4.73 2.32
C LYS A 87 5.86 -6.20 2.73
N HIS A 88 5.02 -6.51 3.71
CA HIS A 88 4.76 -7.89 4.11
C HIS A 88 4.15 -8.73 2.99
N VAL A 89 3.26 -8.15 2.18
CA VAL A 89 2.72 -8.82 0.98
C VAL A 89 3.84 -9.12 0.00
N LYS A 90 4.64 -8.10 -0.35
CA LYS A 90 5.78 -8.20 -1.28
C LYS A 90 6.77 -9.27 -0.86
N ASP A 91 7.16 -9.27 0.40
CA ASP A 91 8.15 -10.20 0.96
C ASP A 91 7.60 -11.63 1.12
N SER A 92 6.28 -11.82 0.99
CA SER A 92 5.64 -13.14 1.02
C SER A 92 5.50 -13.78 -0.36
N ILE A 93 5.65 -13.00 -1.45
CA ILE A 93 5.59 -13.54 -2.81
C ILE A 93 6.92 -14.26 -3.09
N PRO A 94 6.90 -15.56 -3.43
CA PRO A 94 8.13 -16.31 -3.65
C PRO A 94 8.84 -15.86 -4.92
N GLU A 95 10.18 -15.81 -4.87
CA GLU A 95 11.04 -15.60 -6.05
C GLU A 95 11.08 -16.86 -6.91
N LEU A 96 9.97 -17.19 -7.54
CA LEU A 96 9.89 -18.24 -8.54
C LEU A 96 10.05 -17.63 -9.92
N PRO A 97 10.49 -18.38 -10.94
CA PRO A 97 10.26 -18.02 -12.33
C PRO A 97 8.74 -17.97 -12.52
N LEU A 98 8.15 -16.80 -12.26
CA LEU A 98 6.73 -16.57 -12.37
C LEU A 98 6.39 -16.88 -13.82
N SER A 99 5.69 -17.98 -14.05
CA SER A 99 5.09 -18.24 -15.35
C SER A 99 4.26 -17.00 -15.71
N ASP A 100 4.37 -16.61 -16.97
CA ASP A 100 3.40 -15.80 -17.68
C ASP A 100 1.97 -16.11 -17.18
N GLY A 101 1.29 -15.09 -16.65
CA GLY A 101 -0.04 -15.23 -16.04
C GLY A 101 -0.22 -14.48 -14.71
N TRP A 102 -1.07 -15.03 -13.83
CA TRP A 102 -1.61 -14.34 -12.65
C TRP A 102 -0.55 -13.97 -11.60
N GLY A 103 0.42 -14.86 -11.33
CA GLY A 103 1.49 -14.59 -10.36
C GLY A 103 2.34 -13.36 -10.71
N ARG A 104 2.74 -13.23 -11.98
CA ARG A 104 3.46 -12.05 -12.47
C ARG A 104 2.62 -10.78 -12.35
N LYS A 105 1.34 -10.87 -12.71
CA LYS A 105 0.42 -9.74 -12.60
C LYS A 105 0.19 -9.29 -11.16
N HIS A 106 0.01 -10.23 -10.24
CA HIS A 106 -0.11 -9.93 -8.81
C HIS A 106 1.17 -9.28 -8.24
N ALA A 107 2.36 -9.75 -8.64
CA ALA A 107 3.60 -9.11 -8.23
C ALA A 107 3.71 -7.65 -8.72
N LEU A 108 3.24 -7.36 -9.93
CA LEU A 108 3.15 -5.99 -10.46
C LEU A 108 2.14 -5.14 -9.68
N PHE A 109 0.97 -5.69 -9.34
CA PHE A 109 -0.01 -5.03 -8.48
C PHE A 109 0.58 -4.66 -7.12
N VAL A 110 1.22 -5.63 -6.45
CA VAL A 110 1.82 -5.43 -5.12
C VAL A 110 2.96 -4.42 -5.19
N LYS A 111 3.79 -4.46 -6.24
CA LYS A 111 4.81 -3.44 -6.47
C LYS A 111 4.16 -2.06 -6.58
N TRP A 112 3.14 -1.91 -7.42
CA TRP A 112 2.42 -0.65 -7.60
C TRP A 112 1.85 -0.14 -6.27
N ARG A 113 1.07 -0.94 -5.53
CA ARG A 113 0.50 -0.50 -4.24
C ARG A 113 1.57 -0.17 -3.20
N TYR A 114 2.69 -0.89 -3.18
CA TYR A 114 3.80 -0.61 -2.26
C TYR A 114 4.48 0.73 -2.55
N VAL A 115 4.77 1.03 -3.83
CA VAL A 115 5.38 2.33 -4.19
C VAL A 115 4.40 3.48 -4.02
N GLU A 116 3.12 3.23 -4.24
CA GLU A 116 2.06 4.19 -3.96
C GLU A 116 1.99 4.55 -2.48
N ALA A 117 2.02 3.55 -1.59
CA ALA A 117 2.06 3.78 -0.14
C ALA A 117 3.28 4.62 0.29
N LYS A 118 4.45 4.36 -0.31
CA LYS A 118 5.66 5.15 -0.07
C LYS A 118 5.46 6.62 -0.46
N ALA A 119 4.91 6.88 -1.65
CA ALA A 119 4.61 8.24 -2.09
C ALA A 119 3.75 9.00 -1.06
N VAL A 120 2.62 8.40 -0.65
CA VAL A 120 1.70 9.06 0.31
C VAL A 120 2.36 9.33 1.66
N ALA A 121 3.13 8.38 2.18
CA ALA A 121 3.78 8.53 3.48
C ALA A 121 4.82 9.65 3.47
N TYR A 122 5.66 9.69 2.43
CA TYR A 122 6.65 10.73 2.26
C TYR A 122 6.03 12.11 2.05
N TYR A 123 4.89 12.19 1.35
CA TYR A 123 4.15 13.43 1.19
C TYR A 123 3.69 14.00 2.54
N PHE A 124 2.91 13.23 3.32
CA PHE A 124 2.43 13.70 4.61
C PHE A 124 3.55 13.90 5.64
N HIS A 125 4.65 13.15 5.52
CA HIS A 125 5.84 13.38 6.33
C HIS A 125 6.50 14.72 6.01
N GLY A 126 6.66 15.04 4.72
CA GLY A 126 7.17 16.33 4.27
C GLY A 126 6.31 17.50 4.74
N LEU A 127 4.97 17.39 4.62
CA LEU A 127 4.07 18.43 5.11
C LEU A 127 4.19 18.71 6.61
N ILE A 128 4.33 17.66 7.44
CA ILE A 128 4.50 17.83 8.88
C ILE A 128 5.86 18.42 9.23
N LEU A 129 6.92 18.03 8.50
CA LEU A 129 8.26 18.59 8.73
C LEU A 129 8.35 20.06 8.34
N ASP A 130 7.58 20.47 7.32
CA ASP A 130 7.50 21.86 6.88
C ASP A 130 6.82 22.79 7.91
N GLU A 131 5.99 22.25 8.81
CA GLU A 131 5.48 22.99 9.96
C GLU A 131 6.58 23.31 10.99
N GLY A 132 7.76 22.69 10.90
CA GLY A 132 8.89 22.93 11.79
C GLY A 132 9.66 24.21 11.43
N GLU A 133 9.96 25.03 12.44
CA GLU A 133 10.62 26.33 12.25
C GLU A 133 12.14 26.26 12.00
N THR A 134 12.75 25.08 12.08
CA THR A 134 14.21 24.92 11.95
C THR A 134 14.65 24.72 10.51
N GLU A 135 15.83 25.22 10.15
CA GLU A 135 16.43 24.99 8.82
C GLU A 135 16.58 23.48 8.52
N LYS A 136 17.00 22.70 9.53
CA LYS A 136 17.10 21.24 9.43
C LYS A 136 15.75 20.55 9.17
N SER A 137 14.66 21.02 9.78
CA SER A 137 13.32 20.47 9.50
C SER A 137 12.87 20.81 8.09
N GLN A 138 13.19 22.01 7.60
CA GLN A 138 12.89 22.44 6.23
C GLN A 138 13.67 21.63 5.18
N GLU A 139 14.97 21.42 5.37
CA GLU A 139 15.78 20.55 4.50
C GLU A 139 15.22 19.12 4.44
N THR A 140 14.85 18.58 5.60
CA THR A 140 14.25 17.23 5.67
C THR A 140 12.87 17.18 5.01
N ALA A 141 12.07 18.25 5.13
CA ALA A 141 10.78 18.39 4.45
C ALA A 141 10.94 18.36 2.93
N ILE A 142 11.91 19.11 2.39
CA ILE A 142 12.23 19.14 0.96
C ILE A 142 12.63 17.74 0.48
N ALA A 143 13.53 17.07 1.20
CA ALA A 143 13.96 15.71 0.83
C ALA A 143 12.80 14.69 0.86
N ALA A 144 11.88 14.81 1.82
CA ALA A 144 10.69 13.97 1.90
C ALA A 144 9.73 14.22 0.71
N LEU A 145 9.47 15.48 0.37
CA LEU A 145 8.61 15.83 -0.77
C LEU A 145 9.21 15.39 -2.11
N GLN A 146 10.53 15.52 -2.29
CA GLN A 146 11.24 14.99 -3.46
C GLN A 146 11.12 13.47 -3.56
N SER A 147 11.33 12.75 -2.45
CA SER A 147 11.16 11.29 -2.40
C SER A 147 9.73 10.88 -2.77
N SER A 148 8.73 11.63 -2.30
CA SER A 148 7.33 11.41 -2.68
C SER A 148 7.11 11.51 -4.18
N GLU A 149 7.64 12.55 -4.83
CA GLU A 149 7.51 12.76 -6.28
C GLU A 149 8.17 11.61 -7.08
N GLU A 150 9.36 11.17 -6.67
CA GLU A 150 10.03 10.02 -7.27
C GLU A 150 9.18 8.75 -7.18
N PHE A 151 8.57 8.49 -6.01
CA PHE A 151 7.68 7.35 -5.83
C PHE A 151 6.37 7.48 -6.60
N ILE A 152 5.83 8.68 -6.83
CA ILE A 152 4.68 8.88 -7.72
C ILE A 152 5.04 8.48 -9.15
N ASN A 153 6.21 8.90 -9.62
CA ASN A 153 6.69 8.55 -10.96
C ASN A 153 6.96 7.04 -11.09
N GLU A 154 7.49 6.40 -10.05
CA GLU A 154 7.62 4.94 -9.99
C GLU A 154 6.25 4.24 -9.98
N SER A 155 5.29 4.78 -9.22
CA SER A 155 3.92 4.28 -9.11
C SER A 155 3.22 4.28 -10.47
N LYS A 156 3.32 5.37 -11.23
CA LYS A 156 2.77 5.47 -12.60
C LYS A 156 3.33 4.39 -13.53
N ARG A 157 4.65 4.16 -13.51
CA ARG A 157 5.28 3.09 -14.30
C ARG A 157 4.82 1.70 -13.86
N ALA A 158 4.69 1.47 -12.55
CA ALA A 158 4.21 0.20 -12.01
C ALA A 158 2.73 -0.06 -12.34
N TYR A 159 1.90 0.99 -12.31
CA TYR A 159 0.51 0.98 -12.74
C TYR A 159 0.38 0.56 -14.21
N GLU A 160 1.11 1.21 -15.11
CA GLU A 160 1.12 0.90 -16.54
C GLU A 160 1.56 -0.55 -16.79
N ALA A 161 2.62 -0.99 -16.12
CA ALA A 161 3.11 -2.37 -16.21
C ALA A 161 2.05 -3.38 -15.74
N PHE A 162 1.33 -3.09 -14.64
CA PHE A 162 0.26 -3.95 -14.15
C PHE A 162 -0.91 -4.05 -15.13
N HIS A 163 -1.34 -2.93 -15.71
CA HIS A 163 -2.50 -2.89 -16.61
C HIS A 163 -2.23 -3.54 -17.96
N THR A 164 -1.00 -3.43 -18.45
CA THR A 164 -0.55 -4.04 -19.71
C THR A 164 -0.22 -5.54 -19.57
N ALA A 165 0.09 -6.02 -18.37
CA ALA A 165 0.36 -7.43 -18.12
C ALA A 165 -0.88 -8.32 -18.31
N PRO A 166 -0.75 -9.49 -18.98
CA PRO A 166 -1.83 -10.46 -19.10
C PRO A 166 -2.32 -11.02 -17.75
N PRO A 167 -3.62 -11.27 -17.58
CA PRO A 167 -4.71 -10.86 -18.48
C PRO A 167 -4.86 -9.33 -18.48
N THR A 168 -5.04 -8.64 -19.60
CA THR A 168 -5.12 -7.16 -19.61
C THR A 168 -6.27 -6.64 -18.73
N SER A 169 -6.00 -5.65 -17.89
CA SER A 169 -7.02 -5.02 -17.03
C SER A 169 -7.41 -3.65 -17.55
N ARG A 170 -8.72 -3.34 -17.54
CA ARG A 170 -9.19 -1.97 -17.75
C ARG A 170 -8.64 -1.06 -16.65
N SER A 171 -8.20 0.14 -17.02
CA SER A 171 -7.87 1.21 -16.10
C SER A 171 -9.15 1.67 -15.40
N PRO A 172 -9.33 1.46 -14.08
CA PRO A 172 -10.46 2.04 -13.38
C PRO A 172 -10.31 3.57 -13.34
N SER A 173 -11.43 4.28 -13.23
CA SER A 173 -11.41 5.71 -12.87
C SER A 173 -10.69 5.88 -11.53
N ALA A 174 -9.77 6.84 -11.44
CA ALA A 174 -9.08 7.11 -10.19
C ALA A 174 -10.10 7.44 -9.08
N PHE A 175 -10.05 6.68 -7.98
CA PHE A 175 -10.91 6.83 -6.81
C PHE A 175 -10.06 6.74 -5.52
N GLY A 176 -10.55 7.32 -4.43
CA GLY A 176 -9.89 7.31 -3.12
C GLY A 176 -8.47 7.89 -3.14
N THR A 177 -7.56 7.24 -2.41
CA THR A 177 -6.15 7.62 -2.27
C THR A 177 -5.47 7.85 -3.62
N THR A 178 -5.72 6.98 -4.60
CA THR A 178 -5.15 7.05 -5.96
C THR A 178 -5.49 8.35 -6.69
N LYS A 179 -6.71 8.87 -6.51
CA LYS A 179 -7.13 10.15 -7.11
C LYS A 179 -6.37 11.32 -6.47
N TYR A 180 -6.33 11.34 -5.14
CA TYR A 180 -5.60 12.36 -4.39
C TYR A 180 -4.10 12.37 -4.75
N LEU A 181 -3.50 11.20 -4.88
CA LEU A 181 -2.10 11.00 -5.28
C LEU A 181 -1.77 11.50 -6.67
N LEU A 182 -2.65 11.30 -7.64
CA LEU A 182 -2.39 11.66 -9.04
C LEU A 182 -2.70 13.13 -9.32
N ASP A 183 -3.71 13.68 -8.65
CA ASP A 183 -4.23 15.02 -8.97
C ASP A 183 -3.73 16.12 -8.04
N MET A 184 -3.59 15.84 -6.74
CA MET A 184 -3.28 16.85 -5.72
C MET A 184 -1.78 16.92 -5.42
N ILE A 185 -1.16 15.77 -5.11
CA ILE A 185 0.24 15.75 -4.66
C ILE A 185 1.22 16.35 -5.68
N PRO A 186 1.14 16.07 -6.99
CA PRO A 186 2.08 16.64 -7.95
C PRO A 186 1.94 18.15 -8.08
N LYS A 187 0.75 18.72 -7.86
CA LYS A 187 0.51 20.17 -7.92
C LYS A 187 1.05 20.84 -6.66
N ASP A 188 0.74 20.26 -5.50
CA ASP A 188 1.13 20.80 -4.19
C ASP A 188 2.65 20.71 -3.98
N ALA A 189 3.26 19.56 -4.30
CA ALA A 189 4.70 19.34 -4.17
C ALA A 189 5.50 20.25 -5.12
N LYS A 190 5.06 20.39 -6.37
CA LYS A 190 5.73 21.26 -7.35
C LYS A 190 5.66 22.73 -6.96
N SER A 191 4.51 23.20 -6.48
CA SER A 191 4.33 24.58 -5.99
C SER A 191 5.26 24.88 -4.80
N LYS A 192 5.30 23.96 -3.81
CA LYS A 192 6.19 24.07 -2.65
C LYS A 192 7.67 24.07 -3.06
N PHE A 193 8.06 23.19 -3.96
CA PHE A 193 9.43 23.10 -4.43
C PHE A 193 9.91 24.37 -5.15
N GLN A 194 9.04 24.97 -5.98
CA GLN A 194 9.33 26.26 -6.61
C GLN A 194 9.51 27.36 -5.55
N SER A 195 8.65 27.40 -4.53
CA SER A 195 8.77 28.37 -3.44
C SER A 195 10.10 28.24 -2.68
N TYR A 196 10.59 27.02 -2.41
CA TYR A 196 11.89 26.82 -1.76
C TYR A 196 13.07 27.23 -2.65
N GLN A 197 13.02 26.92 -3.96
CA GLN A 197 14.04 27.38 -4.89
C GLN A 197 14.12 28.90 -4.95
N ASP A 198 12.97 29.58 -4.97
CA ASP A 198 12.88 31.02 -5.04
C ASP A 198 13.41 31.67 -3.73
N LEU A 199 13.07 31.10 -2.57
CA LEU A 199 13.58 31.53 -1.25
C LEU A 199 15.10 31.38 -1.13
N ASN A 200 15.67 30.26 -1.60
CA ASN A 200 17.12 30.04 -1.58
C ASN A 200 17.86 30.95 -2.57
N THR A 201 17.24 31.26 -3.71
CA THR A 201 17.76 32.23 -4.68
C THR A 201 17.77 33.65 -4.09
N GLN A 202 16.73 34.03 -3.33
CA GLN A 202 16.68 35.32 -2.62
C GLN A 202 17.68 35.44 -1.46
N LYS A 203 18.00 34.34 -0.77
CA LYS A 203 18.95 34.35 0.36
C LYS A 203 20.44 34.42 -0.06
N GLY A 204 20.75 34.52 -1.35
CA GLY A 204 22.14 34.63 -1.83
C GLY A 204 23.01 33.41 -1.49
N ALA A 205 22.40 32.26 -1.17
CA ALA A 205 23.09 31.01 -0.91
C ALA A 205 23.58 30.42 -2.25
N LEU A 206 24.76 30.86 -2.65
CA LEU A 206 25.57 30.26 -3.70
C LEU A 206 25.71 28.75 -3.43
N ASN A 207 25.14 27.93 -4.30
CA ASN A 207 25.45 26.49 -4.48
C ASN A 207 25.21 25.55 -3.28
N ILE A 208 23.97 25.42 -2.79
CA ILE A 208 23.49 24.10 -2.37
C ILE A 208 22.62 23.59 -3.51
N GLY A 209 23.21 22.67 -4.29
CA GLY A 209 22.61 22.09 -5.47
C GLY A 209 21.24 21.48 -5.18
N VAL A 210 20.20 22.17 -5.60
CA VAL A 210 18.92 21.56 -5.99
C VAL A 210 19.11 20.65 -7.23
N SER A 211 20.33 20.63 -7.80
CA SER A 211 20.81 19.54 -8.66
C SER A 211 21.10 18.29 -7.84
N LYS A 212 20.14 17.35 -7.85
CA LYS A 212 20.26 15.99 -7.31
C LYS A 212 20.71 15.94 -5.84
N ILE A 213 19.78 16.22 -4.93
CA ILE A 213 19.80 15.53 -3.64
C ILE A 213 19.53 14.05 -3.97
N THR A 214 20.59 13.32 -4.33
CA THR A 214 20.59 11.85 -4.41
C THR A 214 20.76 11.34 -2.97
N ALA A 215 19.90 11.78 -2.07
CA ALA A 215 19.93 11.37 -0.68
C ALA A 215 18.99 10.18 -0.52
N THR A 216 19.41 9.24 0.31
CA THR A 216 18.51 8.19 0.80
C THR A 216 17.27 8.89 1.39
N PRO A 217 16.03 8.46 1.04
CA PRO A 217 14.83 9.06 1.56
C PRO A 217 14.88 9.18 3.09
N PRO A 218 14.38 10.28 3.69
CA PRO A 218 14.44 10.46 5.13
C PRO A 218 13.74 9.30 5.85
N PRO A 219 14.17 8.96 7.09
CA PRO A 219 13.55 7.87 7.83
C PRO A 219 12.10 8.22 8.16
N LEU A 220 11.18 7.33 7.78
CA LEU A 220 9.78 7.45 8.18
C LEU A 220 9.60 6.95 9.63
N PRO A 221 8.65 7.55 10.38
CA PRO A 221 8.28 7.05 11.70
C PRO A 221 7.69 5.64 11.63
N ASP A 222 7.99 4.82 12.64
CA ASP A 222 7.51 3.45 12.74
C ASP A 222 6.23 3.38 13.59
N PHE A 223 5.12 2.93 12.99
CA PHE A 223 3.83 2.81 13.68
C PHE A 223 3.32 1.36 13.69
N PRO A 224 2.78 0.85 14.80
CA PRO A 224 2.16 -0.47 14.81
C PRO A 224 0.95 -0.49 13.87
N LEU A 225 0.70 -1.64 13.25
CA LEU A 225 -0.46 -1.82 12.40
C LEU A 225 -1.73 -1.92 13.27
N ALA A 226 -2.72 -1.07 12.99
CA ALA A 226 -3.97 -1.05 13.75
C ALA A 226 -4.94 -2.17 13.33
N LEU A 227 -4.94 -2.53 12.05
CA LEU A 227 -5.80 -3.59 11.52
C LEU A 227 -5.18 -4.98 11.74
N ASN A 228 -6.02 -5.93 12.15
CA ASN A 228 -5.69 -7.35 12.17
C ASN A 228 -6.74 -8.10 11.34
N PRO A 229 -6.33 -9.11 10.55
CA PRO A 229 -7.29 -9.99 9.91
C PRO A 229 -8.13 -10.72 10.95
N GLU A 230 -9.44 -10.77 10.74
CA GLU A 230 -10.37 -11.54 11.57
C GLU A 230 -10.04 -13.03 11.52
N ASP A 231 -10.22 -13.69 12.66
CA ASP A 231 -10.12 -15.14 12.73
C ASP A 231 -11.34 -15.74 12.02
N TYR A 232 -11.08 -16.60 11.05
CA TYR A 232 -12.12 -17.32 10.35
C TYR A 232 -12.28 -18.70 10.97
N GLU A 233 -13.50 -19.05 11.37
CA GLU A 233 -13.83 -20.39 11.84
C GLU A 233 -14.43 -21.21 10.69
N LEU A 234 -13.93 -22.42 10.50
CA LEU A 234 -14.52 -23.34 9.52
C LEU A 234 -15.94 -23.69 9.97
N PRO A 235 -16.93 -23.72 9.05
CA PRO A 235 -18.27 -24.17 9.40
C PRO A 235 -18.22 -25.60 9.94
N HIS A 236 -19.07 -25.88 10.94
CA HIS A 236 -19.22 -27.23 11.47
C HIS A 236 -19.63 -28.19 10.35
N SER A 237 -19.05 -29.40 10.36
CA SER A 237 -19.38 -30.43 9.38
C SER A 237 -20.87 -30.75 9.41
N ASP A 238 -21.48 -30.85 8.24
CA ASP A 238 -22.89 -31.19 8.10
C ASP A 238 -23.17 -32.56 8.77
N PRO A 239 -24.15 -32.66 9.69
CA PRO A 239 -24.56 -33.93 10.27
C PRO A 239 -24.86 -35.02 9.24
N LEU A 240 -25.30 -34.64 8.03
CA LEU A 240 -25.63 -35.56 6.93
C LEU A 240 -24.39 -36.26 6.34
N GLN A 241 -23.18 -35.71 6.51
CA GLN A 241 -21.94 -36.38 6.08
C GLN A 241 -21.53 -37.55 7.00
N LYS A 242 -22.12 -37.68 8.20
CA LYS A 242 -21.81 -38.78 9.12
C LYS A 242 -22.51 -40.11 8.77
N GLY A 243 -23.41 -40.12 7.79
CA GLY A 243 -24.22 -41.31 7.44
C GLY A 243 -23.68 -42.20 6.32
N ALA A 244 -22.62 -41.80 5.60
CA ALA A 244 -22.19 -42.50 4.38
C ALA A 244 -20.99 -43.45 4.54
N ASN A 245 -20.53 -43.72 5.77
CA ASN A 245 -19.39 -44.61 6.04
C ASN A 245 -19.76 -45.91 6.78
N HIS A 246 -21.00 -46.37 6.64
CA HIS A 246 -21.39 -47.74 7.00
C HIS A 246 -22.30 -48.32 5.91
N GLY A 247 -21.68 -49.02 4.96
CA GLY A 247 -22.32 -49.78 3.88
C GLY A 247 -21.28 -50.58 3.13
#